data_AF-A0A661VV01-F1
#
_entry.id   AF-A0A661VV01-F1
#
_cell.length_a   1.000
_cell.length_b   1.000
_cell.length_c   1.000
_cell.angle_alpha   90.00
_cell.angle_beta   90.00
_cell.angle_gamma   90.00
#
_symmetry.space_group_name_H-M   'P 1'
#
loop_
_entity.id
_entity.type
_entity.pdbx_description
1 polymer ?
#
loop_
_entity_poly.entity_id
_entity_poly.type
_entity_poly.pdbx_seq_one_letter_code
_entity_poly.pdbx_strand_id
1 'polypeptide(L)'
;MSTVDHTGQRPYFFWDYDISDDEIRHILRHGSPAEKAWIISRILEYAGWDDIWRYLTVDDIRQNFARLRFRRPQDRELWAYALKRWLRHG
;
A
#
# COMPACT_ATOMS: atom_id res chain seq x y z
N MET A 1 -15.86 -12.13 -23.91
CA MET A 1 -14.95 -11.79 -22.80
C MET A 1 -14.34 -10.44 -23.15
N SER A 2 -14.83 -9.38 -22.53
CA SER A 2 -14.44 -8.00 -22.87
C SER A 2 -13.03 -7.72 -22.35
N THR A 3 -12.11 -7.39 -23.25
CA THR A 3 -10.79 -6.84 -22.91
C THR A 3 -11.00 -5.43 -22.38
N VAL A 4 -10.86 -5.25 -21.07
CA VAL A 4 -10.83 -3.92 -20.47
C VAL A 4 -9.49 -3.30 -20.86
N ASP A 5 -9.55 -2.24 -21.64
CA ASP A 5 -8.39 -1.44 -22.01
C ASP A 5 -7.97 -0.63 -20.77
N HIS A 6 -6.92 -1.06 -20.07
CA HIS A 6 -6.41 -0.42 -18.86
C HIS A 6 -5.52 0.77 -19.25
N THR A 7 -6.12 1.88 -19.67
CA THR A 7 -5.39 3.14 -19.93
C THR A 7 -4.96 3.87 -18.65
N GLY A 8 -4.73 3.14 -17.55
CA GLY A 8 -4.16 3.66 -16.32
C GLY A 8 -2.67 3.38 -16.30
N GLN A 9 -1.84 4.41 -16.13
CA GLN A 9 -0.38 4.24 -16.06
C GLN A 9 -0.03 3.31 -14.89
N ARG A 10 0.50 2.13 -15.21
CA ARG A 10 0.98 1.15 -14.23
C ARG A 10 2.01 1.80 -13.30
N PRO A 11 1.79 1.83 -11.98
CA PRO A 11 2.77 2.42 -11.08
C PRO A 11 4.05 1.59 -11.03
N TYR A 12 5.21 2.25 -11.02
CA TYR A 12 6.52 1.58 -11.10
C TYR A 12 6.79 0.62 -9.92
N PHE A 13 6.16 0.85 -8.76
CA PHE A 13 6.22 -0.02 -7.58
C PHE A 13 5.39 -1.31 -7.71
N PHE A 14 4.68 -1.49 -8.82
CA PHE A 14 4.00 -2.73 -9.22
C PHE A 14 4.56 -3.31 -10.54
N TRP A 15 5.89 -3.28 -10.72
CA TRP A 15 6.59 -3.74 -11.94
C TRP A 15 6.41 -5.23 -12.29
N ASP A 16 5.95 -6.07 -11.36
CA ASP A 16 5.69 -7.51 -11.51
C ASP A 16 4.21 -7.88 -11.69
N TYR A 17 3.27 -6.96 -11.41
CA TYR A 17 1.82 -7.18 -11.60
C TYR A 17 1.20 -6.19 -12.59
N ASP A 18 0.36 -6.67 -13.49
CA ASP A 18 -0.43 -5.82 -14.39
C ASP A 18 -1.62 -5.24 -13.62
N ILE A 19 -1.38 -4.13 -12.92
CA ILE A 19 -2.36 -3.43 -12.09
C ILE A 19 -2.27 -1.93 -12.33
N SER A 20 -3.42 -1.28 -12.50
CA SER A 20 -3.53 0.15 -12.76
C SER A 20 -3.65 0.98 -11.47
N ASP A 21 -3.42 2.29 -11.57
CA ASP A 21 -3.64 3.24 -10.46
C ASP A 21 -5.08 3.17 -9.90
N ASP A 22 -6.06 3.12 -10.80
CA ASP A 22 -7.48 3.07 -10.44
C ASP A 22 -7.83 1.78 -9.70
N GLU A 23 -7.24 0.65 -10.12
CA GLU A 23 -7.44 -0.63 -9.46
C GLU A 23 -6.82 -0.66 -8.06
N ILE A 24 -5.63 -0.10 -7.89
CA ILE A 24 -5.00 0.07 -6.57
C ILE A 24 -5.92 0.88 -5.65
N ARG A 25 -6.44 2.02 -6.12
CA ARG A 25 -7.38 2.85 -5.35
C ARG A 25 -8.69 2.12 -5.05
N HIS A 26 -9.18 1.34 -6.01
CA HIS A 26 -10.39 0.55 -5.84
C HIS A 26 -10.19 -0.50 -4.73
N ILE A 27 -9.09 -1.26 -4.76
CA ILE A 27 -8.78 -2.28 -3.75
C ILE A 27 -8.59 -1.65 -2.36
N LEU A 28 -7.87 -0.52 -2.26
CA LEU A 28 -7.70 0.18 -0.98
C LEU A 28 -9.05 0.59 -0.35
N ARG A 29 -10.03 1.00 -1.17
CA ARG A 29 -11.37 1.36 -0.70
C ARG A 29 -12.25 0.14 -0.40
N HIS A 30 -12.36 -0.79 -1.35
CA HIS A 30 -13.41 -1.81 -1.37
C HIS A 30 -12.92 -3.25 -1.24
N GLY A 31 -11.61 -3.47 -1.34
CA GLY A 31 -11.02 -4.81 -1.28
C GLY A 31 -11.20 -5.48 0.08
N SER A 32 -11.07 -6.79 0.10
CA SER A 32 -10.97 -7.57 1.33
C SER A 32 -9.75 -7.14 2.16
N PRO A 33 -9.72 -7.44 3.47
CA PRO A 33 -8.58 -7.05 4.28
C PRO A 33 -7.25 -7.70 3.87
N ALA A 34 -7.29 -8.85 3.19
CA ALA A 34 -6.10 -9.50 2.65
C ALA A 34 -5.57 -8.75 1.42
N GLU A 35 -6.46 -8.36 0.50
CA GLU A 35 -6.09 -7.58 -0.69
C GLU A 35 -5.57 -6.19 -0.30
N LYS A 36 -6.24 -5.51 0.63
CA LYS A 36 -5.75 -4.23 1.18
C LYS A 36 -4.36 -4.37 1.78
N ALA A 37 -4.15 -5.36 2.65
CA ALA A 37 -2.86 -5.59 3.28
C ALA A 37 -1.76 -5.88 2.25
N TRP A 38 -2.08 -6.62 1.18
CA TRP A 38 -1.14 -6.89 0.11
C TRP A 38 -0.75 -5.62 -0.67
N ILE A 39 -1.73 -4.80 -1.08
CA ILE A 39 -1.45 -3.51 -1.74
C ILE A 39 -0.62 -2.60 -0.85
N ILE A 40 -1.01 -2.45 0.42
CA ILE A 40 -0.30 -1.59 1.37
C ILE A 40 1.15 -2.06 1.54
N SER A 41 1.38 -3.36 1.72
CA SER A 41 2.72 -3.93 1.80
C SER A 41 3.58 -3.56 0.57
N ARG A 42 3.02 -3.66 -0.64
CA ARG A 42 3.72 -3.30 -1.88
C ARG A 42 4.09 -1.83 -1.94
N ILE A 43 3.16 -0.94 -1.58
CA ILE A 43 3.40 0.50 -1.58
C ILE A 43 4.52 0.84 -0.57
N LEU A 44 4.45 0.32 0.65
CA LEU A 44 5.43 0.61 1.70
C LEU A 44 6.83 0.02 1.42
N GLU A 45 6.93 -1.02 0.59
CA GLU A 45 8.21 -1.65 0.22
C GLU A 45 8.91 -0.96 -0.96
N TYR A 46 8.15 -0.49 -1.97
CA TYR A 46 8.74 -0.08 -3.26
C TYR A 46 8.42 1.35 -3.68
N ALA A 47 7.38 1.99 -3.12
CA ALA A 47 7.04 3.36 -3.49
C ALA A 47 7.98 4.37 -2.83
N GLY A 48 8.21 5.49 -3.51
CA GLY A 48 8.93 6.63 -2.96
C GLY A 48 8.11 7.30 -1.88
N TRP A 49 8.78 8.09 -1.03
CA TRP A 49 8.15 8.73 0.13
C TRP A 49 6.89 9.52 -0.23
N ASP A 50 6.95 10.38 -1.24
CA ASP A 50 5.80 11.19 -1.65
C ASP A 50 4.68 10.34 -2.25
N ASP A 51 5.02 9.26 -2.95
CA ASP A 51 4.04 8.36 -3.55
C ASP A 51 3.30 7.53 -2.50
N ILE A 52 3.93 7.12 -1.40
CA ILE A 52 3.26 6.44 -0.29
C ILE A 52 2.03 7.25 0.16
N TRP A 53 2.20 8.55 0.34
CA TRP A 53 1.16 9.45 0.84
C TRP A 53 0.13 9.85 -0.23
N ARG A 54 0.36 9.52 -1.51
CA ARG A 54 -0.67 9.65 -2.58
C ARG A 54 -1.73 8.56 -2.52
N TYR A 55 -1.45 7.45 -1.84
CA TYR A 55 -2.38 6.31 -1.72
C TYR A 55 -2.83 6.05 -0.29
N LEU A 56 -1.95 6.26 0.69
CA LEU A 56 -2.16 5.81 2.05
C LEU A 56 -2.21 6.98 3.03
N THR A 57 -3.04 6.81 4.05
CA THR A 57 -2.98 7.60 5.27
C THR A 57 -2.25 6.82 6.37
N VAL A 58 -1.81 7.52 7.43
CA VAL A 58 -1.28 6.85 8.63
C VAL A 58 -2.29 5.87 9.22
N ASP A 59 -3.59 6.18 9.12
CA ASP A 59 -4.65 5.33 9.64
C ASP A 59 -4.82 4.04 8.82
N ASP A 60 -4.71 4.12 7.49
CA ASP A 60 -4.71 2.94 6.62
C ASP A 60 -3.59 1.96 7.01
N ILE A 61 -2.39 2.49 7.24
CA ILE A 61 -1.23 1.69 7.65
C ILE A 61 -1.50 1.08 9.03
N ARG A 62 -1.96 1.88 10.00
CA ARG A 62 -2.25 1.45 11.37
C ARG A 62 -3.29 0.34 11.42
N GLN A 63 -4.43 0.51 10.75
CA GLN A 63 -5.53 -0.45 10.75
C GLN A 63 -5.13 -1.80 10.13
N ASN A 64 -4.21 -1.79 9.16
CA ASN A 64 -3.77 -2.98 8.46
C ASN A 64 -2.45 -3.57 8.98
N PHE A 65 -1.74 -2.86 9.87
CA PHE A 65 -0.36 -3.17 10.27
C PHE A 65 -0.11 -4.62 10.73
N ALA A 66 -1.07 -5.18 11.47
CA ALA A 66 -1.00 -6.56 11.94
C ALA A 66 -0.97 -7.60 10.79
N ARG A 67 -1.56 -7.27 9.64
CA ARG A 67 -1.68 -8.13 8.46
C ARG A 67 -0.62 -7.86 7.40
N LEU A 68 0.08 -6.73 7.49
CA LEU A 68 1.14 -6.38 6.54
C LEU A 68 2.28 -7.39 6.61
N ARG A 69 2.66 -7.88 5.44
CA ARG A 69 3.82 -8.74 5.24
C ARG A 69 4.90 -7.91 4.60
N PHE A 70 6.05 -7.82 5.26
CA PHE A 70 7.23 -7.14 4.72
C PHE A 70 8.26 -8.20 4.33
N ARG A 71 8.95 -8.02 3.21
CA ARG A 71 10.06 -8.88 2.79
C ARG A 71 11.22 -8.83 3.77
N ARG A 72 11.49 -7.65 4.34
CA ARG A 72 12.57 -7.44 5.31
C ARG A 72 11.98 -7.12 6.68
N PRO A 73 12.39 -7.81 7.76
CA PRO A 73 11.95 -7.49 9.11
C PRO A 73 12.21 -6.02 9.51
N GLN A 74 13.30 -5.44 9.00
CA GLN A 74 13.71 -4.07 9.27
C GLN A 74 12.67 -3.04 8.79
N ASP A 75 12.01 -3.31 7.65
CA ASP A 75 10.98 -2.40 7.13
C ASP A 75 9.77 -2.39 8.09
N ARG A 76 9.40 -3.56 8.61
CA ARG A 76 8.33 -3.67 9.63
C ARG A 76 8.70 -2.89 10.89
N GLU A 77 9.92 -3.02 11.38
CA GLU A 77 10.40 -2.30 12.57
C GLU A 77 10.39 -0.79 12.36
N LEU A 78 10.84 -0.31 11.19
CA LEU A 78 10.82 1.09 10.81
C LEU A 78 9.40 1.66 10.84
N TRP A 79 8.45 0.99 10.21
CA TRP A 79 7.05 1.42 10.18
C TRP A 79 6.39 1.32 11.57
N ALA A 80 6.71 0.30 12.37
CA ALA A 80 6.26 0.21 13.75
C ALA A 80 6.74 1.40 14.59
N TYR A 81 8.01 1.79 14.44
CA TYR A 81 8.58 2.96 15.10
C TYR A 81 7.88 4.25 14.65
N ALA A 82 7.68 4.43 13.33
CA ALA A 82 7.00 5.60 12.77
C ALA A 82 5.57 5.74 13.29
N LEU A 83 4.78 4.66 13.26
CA LEU A 83 3.42 4.61 13.81
C LEU A 83 3.39 5.01 15.29
N LYS A 84 4.33 4.48 16.10
CA LYS A 84 4.44 4.83 17.52
C LYS A 84 4.75 6.32 17.75
N ARG A 85 5.43 6.99 16.81
CA ARG A 85 5.71 8.42 16.89
C ARG A 85 4.50 9.25 16.47
N TRP A 86 3.84 8.90 15.38
CA TRP A 86 2.64 9.61 14.93
C TRP A 86 1.51 9.54 15.95
N LEU A 87 1.27 8.37 16.56
CA LEU A 87 0.25 8.21 17.60
C LEU A 87 0.53 8.95 18.91
N ARG A 88 1.75 9.46 19.12
CA ARG A 88 2.11 10.27 20.28
C ARG A 88 1.95 11.78 20.04
N HIS A 89 1.79 12.20 18.78
CA HIS A 89 1.72 13.60 18.39
C HIS A 89 0.42 13.99 17.67
N GLY A 90 -0.48 13.03 17.41
CA GLY A 90 -1.85 13.27 16.97
C GLY A 90 -2.82 13.09 18.13
#